data_AF-A0A8C9ZV99-F1
#
_entry.id   AF-A0A8C9ZV99-F1
#
_cell.length_a   1.000
_cell.length_b   1.000
_cell.length_c   1.000
_cell.angle_alpha   90.00
_cell.angle_beta   90.00
_cell.angle_gamma   90.00
#
_symmetry.space_group_name_H-M   'P 1'
#
loop_
_entity.id
_entity.type
_entity.pdbx_description
1 polymer ?
#
loop_
_entity_poly.entity_id
_entity_poly.type
_entity_poly.pdbx_seq_one_letter_code
_entity_poly.pdbx_strand_id
1 'polypeptide(L)'
;MLNAHPREGSASIVILLTDGDPTSGVTNLELIQSNVRRDIADKFPLYCLGFGYDVNFEFLEKMSLQNNGVARRIYEDSDADLQLKGFYEEVATPLLTDVTMIYNGGTNLTQTNFSQYYNGSEIVVAGQITDNDIETFTPQVVAISRDRRVTFSETNATVEYTGTDFDSHIQRVWAYLTVKQLLEKELLFSGPEKENVKKEALELSLKYSFVTPLTSMVVTKPLGENTDVLHKPKEGERTQALSSPVGHRPLPKNTVGMALQGYGVSFTPQMSFPVPGGWPMPMDIAHLMPAQHMPARHRSQGVSGGFSGHTAQLMPAQHIPDRRLFAAAEFLKGSPTNSDQVVSKVASPVPLSHRFLLKTENLSLPLCFDVTGDVRLKLLHHPNRELSVNGELDTVMNGGFRRIVIHFKTDLYVEVDTNVITVREGQTLTRHTGQDLITAGSLTVIRRDKEIDVGAGDTRMVIYIHEKDGVEFLWPVLRQQPLDNNVTGIIALKPAVYEEVQQTPSTKLKIKDQEIDVTRANAVDYSIVSPPTLDCWLMSAESVLQRRLDDFIVTQL
;
A
#
# COMPACT_ATOMS: atom_id res chain seq x y z
N MET A 1 33.59 17.73 -15.01
CA MET A 1 33.91 16.30 -14.77
C MET A 1 32.95 15.34 -15.49
N LEU A 2 31.64 15.58 -15.56
CA LEU A 2 30.67 14.66 -16.19
C LEU A 2 30.87 14.41 -17.70
N ASN A 3 31.39 15.39 -18.45
CA ASN A 3 31.68 15.25 -19.89
C ASN A 3 33.10 14.72 -20.21
N ALA A 4 33.90 14.37 -19.20
CA ALA A 4 35.31 14.04 -19.43
C ALA A 4 35.53 12.63 -20.01
N HIS A 5 34.57 11.71 -19.80
CA HIS A 5 34.67 10.30 -20.19
C HIS A 5 33.35 9.75 -20.74
N PRO A 6 32.86 10.22 -21.91
CA PRO A 6 31.72 9.60 -22.56
C PRO A 6 32.08 8.15 -22.92
N ARG A 7 31.34 7.18 -22.36
CA ARG A 7 31.43 5.80 -22.80
C ARG A 7 30.47 5.64 -23.98
N GLU A 8 31.02 5.38 -25.15
CA GLU A 8 30.21 5.06 -26.33
C GLU A 8 29.31 3.86 -26.03
N GLY A 9 28.02 4.00 -26.34
CA GLY A 9 27.03 2.96 -26.10
C GLY A 9 26.48 2.86 -24.67
N SER A 10 26.75 3.83 -23.78
CA SER A 10 26.13 3.91 -22.46
C SER A 10 25.16 5.08 -22.33
N ALA A 11 24.00 4.85 -21.70
CA ALA A 11 23.13 5.93 -21.26
C ALA A 11 23.67 6.55 -19.96
N SER A 12 23.72 7.88 -19.92
CA SER A 12 24.14 8.62 -18.74
C SER A 12 22.90 9.09 -17.97
N ILE A 13 22.96 9.08 -16.64
CA ILE A 13 21.88 9.49 -15.74
C ILE A 13 22.50 10.24 -14.56
N VAL A 14 21.88 11.32 -14.11
CA VAL A 14 22.22 11.98 -12.84
C VAL A 14 21.02 11.90 -11.89
N ILE A 15 21.28 11.44 -10.67
CA ILE A 15 20.30 11.43 -9.59
C ILE A 15 20.85 12.33 -8.47
N LEU A 16 20.07 13.35 -8.10
CA LEU A 16 20.34 14.24 -6.98
C LEU A 16 19.41 13.87 -5.82
N LEU A 17 19.94 13.73 -4.60
CA LEU A 17 19.15 13.57 -3.37
C LEU A 17 19.46 14.73 -2.43
N THR A 18 18.43 15.37 -1.89
CA THR A 18 18.58 16.46 -0.90
C THR A 18 17.41 16.47 0.07
N ASP A 19 17.68 16.79 1.32
CA ASP A 19 16.71 16.98 2.42
C ASP A 19 16.41 18.46 2.70
N GLY A 20 17.12 19.38 2.04
CA GLY A 20 16.94 20.81 2.26
C GLY A 20 17.44 21.71 1.13
N ASP A 21 17.33 23.00 1.38
CA ASP A 21 17.71 24.07 0.47
C ASP A 21 19.23 24.36 0.48
N PRO A 22 19.79 24.91 -0.62
CA PRO A 22 21.21 25.21 -0.71
C PRO A 22 21.63 26.33 0.26
N THR A 23 22.54 26.02 1.19
CA THR A 23 23.03 26.96 2.23
C THR A 23 24.50 27.36 2.09
N SER A 24 25.25 26.75 1.18
CA SER A 24 26.66 27.00 0.96
C SER A 24 26.98 27.14 -0.53
N GLY A 25 27.92 28.03 -0.87
CA GLY A 25 28.27 28.35 -2.25
C GLY A 25 27.22 29.23 -2.93
N VAL A 26 26.72 28.81 -4.09
CA VAL A 26 25.64 29.52 -4.81
C VAL A 26 24.30 29.09 -4.21
N THR A 27 23.53 30.06 -3.69
CA THR A 27 22.24 29.81 -3.03
C THR A 27 21.03 30.37 -3.79
N ASN A 28 21.26 31.19 -4.84
CA ASN A 28 20.17 31.69 -5.68
C ASN A 28 19.64 30.57 -6.59
N LEU A 29 18.36 30.22 -6.41
CA LEU A 29 17.72 29.06 -7.04
C LEU A 29 17.68 29.16 -8.57
N GLU A 30 17.37 30.34 -9.12
CA GLU A 30 17.31 30.55 -10.58
C GLU A 30 18.69 30.40 -11.21
N LEU A 31 19.73 30.92 -10.54
CA LEU A 31 21.10 30.80 -10.99
C LEU A 31 21.56 29.34 -10.96
N ILE A 32 21.22 28.57 -9.92
CA ILE A 32 21.51 27.14 -9.84
C ILE A 32 20.85 26.40 -11.00
N GLN A 33 19.54 26.58 -11.22
CA GLN A 33 18.82 25.99 -12.35
C GLN A 33 19.48 26.33 -13.69
N SER A 34 19.86 27.59 -13.89
CA SER A 34 20.52 28.04 -15.13
C SER A 34 21.91 27.42 -15.33
N ASN A 35 22.68 27.25 -14.25
CA ASN A 35 24.00 26.61 -14.28
C ASN A 35 23.86 25.13 -14.63
N VAL A 36 22.95 24.41 -13.94
CA VAL A 36 22.68 22.99 -14.18
C VAL A 36 22.25 22.76 -15.63
N ARG A 37 21.27 23.51 -16.12
CA ARG A 37 20.79 23.41 -17.51
C ARG A 37 21.91 23.63 -18.53
N ARG A 38 22.76 24.63 -18.31
CA ARG A 38 23.91 24.91 -19.19
C ARG A 38 24.92 23.77 -19.21
N ASP A 39 25.17 23.15 -18.05
CA ASP A 39 26.24 22.16 -17.91
C ASP A 39 25.80 20.76 -18.38
N ILE A 40 24.52 20.42 -18.22
CA ILE A 40 23.90 19.20 -18.75
C ILE A 40 23.71 19.31 -20.27
N ALA A 41 23.17 20.44 -20.75
CA ALA A 41 22.94 20.74 -22.16
C ALA A 41 22.22 19.60 -22.91
N ASP A 42 21.10 19.12 -22.34
CA ASP A 42 20.23 18.07 -22.88
C ASP A 42 20.88 16.70 -23.10
N LYS A 43 22.10 16.46 -22.59
CA LYS A 43 22.84 15.22 -22.84
C LYS A 43 22.34 14.01 -22.04
N PHE A 44 21.74 14.24 -20.88
CA PHE A 44 21.25 13.19 -20.00
C PHE A 44 20.17 13.72 -19.05
N PRO A 45 19.26 12.84 -18.57
CA PRO A 45 18.25 13.21 -17.61
C PRO A 45 18.84 13.52 -16.23
N LEU A 46 18.27 14.53 -15.58
CA LEU A 46 18.47 14.81 -14.16
C LEU A 46 17.21 14.47 -13.37
N TYR A 47 17.33 13.54 -12.43
CA TYR A 47 16.28 13.20 -11.48
C TYR A 47 16.58 13.80 -10.12
N CYS A 48 15.64 14.54 -9.54
CA CYS A 48 15.78 15.12 -8.21
C CYS A 48 14.91 14.38 -7.19
N LEU A 49 15.51 13.90 -6.11
CA LEU A 49 14.84 13.25 -4.99
C LEU A 49 14.84 14.21 -3.82
N GLY A 50 13.64 14.68 -3.42
CA GLY A 50 13.45 15.55 -2.27
C GLY A 50 13.07 14.72 -1.05
N PHE A 51 13.94 14.63 -0.05
CA PHE A 51 13.69 13.90 1.19
C PHE A 51 12.94 14.80 2.18
N GLY A 52 11.80 14.34 2.68
CA GLY A 52 11.00 15.09 3.67
C GLY A 52 10.25 16.27 3.06
N TYR A 53 9.87 17.22 3.91
CA TYR A 53 9.12 18.43 3.52
C TYR A 53 9.91 19.74 3.66
N ASP A 54 11.15 19.67 4.14
CA ASP A 54 12.02 20.82 4.38
C ASP A 54 12.80 21.29 3.13
N VAL A 55 12.45 20.73 1.96
CA VAL A 55 13.02 21.07 0.66
C VAL A 55 12.03 21.86 -0.20
N ASN A 56 12.52 22.89 -0.90
CA ASN A 56 11.74 23.53 -1.96
C ASN A 56 11.55 22.57 -3.15
N PHE A 57 10.44 21.84 -3.15
CA PHE A 57 10.19 20.81 -4.15
C PHE A 57 9.84 21.37 -5.53
N GLU A 58 9.15 22.52 -5.61
CA GLU A 58 8.89 23.20 -6.88
C GLU A 58 10.21 23.58 -7.58
N PHE A 59 11.23 23.98 -6.82
CA PHE A 59 12.58 24.22 -7.34
C PHE A 59 13.22 22.94 -7.93
N LEU A 60 13.10 21.80 -7.25
CA LEU A 60 13.60 20.50 -7.73
C LEU A 60 12.85 20.00 -8.96
N GLU A 61 11.52 20.14 -8.97
CA GLU A 61 10.64 19.76 -10.07
C GLU A 61 10.99 20.55 -11.32
N LYS A 62 11.08 21.87 -11.20
CA LYS A 62 11.49 22.75 -12.30
C LYS A 62 12.89 22.41 -12.82
N MET A 63 13.84 22.13 -11.92
CA MET A 63 15.19 21.74 -12.34
C MET A 63 15.21 20.41 -13.10
N SER A 64 14.43 19.43 -12.66
CA SER A 64 14.35 18.11 -13.32
C SER A 64 13.68 18.21 -14.69
N LEU A 65 12.54 18.92 -14.77
CA LEU A 65 11.79 19.13 -16.01
C LEU A 65 12.62 19.87 -17.08
N GLN A 66 13.46 20.83 -16.67
CA GLN A 66 14.38 21.54 -17.57
C GLN A 66 15.49 20.66 -18.14
N ASN A 67 15.68 19.45 -17.60
CA ASN A 67 16.79 18.56 -17.92
C ASN A 67 16.28 17.13 -18.18
N ASN A 68 15.13 16.99 -18.84
CA ASN A 68 14.56 15.71 -19.30
C ASN A 68 14.34 14.64 -18.22
N GLY A 69 14.22 15.03 -16.94
CA GLY A 69 13.93 14.13 -15.84
C GLY A 69 12.71 14.53 -15.03
N VAL A 70 12.54 13.89 -13.88
CA VAL A 70 11.38 14.05 -12.98
C VAL A 70 11.88 14.21 -11.55
N ALA A 71 11.19 15.04 -10.76
CA ALA A 71 11.41 15.10 -9.32
C ALA A 71 10.49 14.14 -8.57
N ARG A 72 10.98 13.52 -7.51
CA ARG A 72 10.19 12.63 -6.65
C ARG A 72 10.43 12.96 -5.19
N ARG A 73 9.35 13.00 -4.40
CA ARG A 73 9.45 13.12 -2.96
C ARG A 73 9.72 11.76 -2.34
N ILE A 74 10.64 11.74 -1.38
CA ILE A 74 10.90 10.63 -0.48
C ILE A 74 10.33 11.02 0.87
N TYR A 75 9.31 10.32 1.34
CA TYR A 75 8.67 10.61 2.62
C TYR A 75 9.54 10.10 3.77
N GLU A 76 9.69 10.90 4.83
CA GLU A 76 10.42 10.55 6.05
C GLU A 76 9.65 9.52 6.88
N ASP A 77 9.68 8.27 6.42
CA ASP A 77 9.08 7.12 7.08
C ASP A 77 10.05 5.92 7.03
N SER A 78 9.70 4.86 7.74
CA SER A 78 10.39 3.57 7.83
C SER A 78 10.70 2.90 6.49
N ASP A 79 9.99 3.27 5.42
CA ASP A 79 10.13 2.73 4.08
C ASP A 79 10.89 3.67 3.11
N ALA A 80 11.50 4.75 3.59
CA ALA A 80 12.24 5.69 2.74
C ALA A 80 13.35 4.98 1.92
N ASP A 81 13.98 3.95 2.48
CA ASP A 81 14.96 3.11 1.79
C ASP A 81 14.34 2.35 0.60
N LEU A 82 13.10 1.88 0.74
CA LEU A 82 12.33 1.24 -0.33
C LEU A 82 11.86 2.24 -1.37
N GLN A 83 11.44 3.44 -0.96
CA GLN A 83 11.07 4.51 -1.89
C GLN A 83 12.27 4.89 -2.79
N LEU A 84 13.46 5.01 -2.20
CA LEU A 84 14.71 5.25 -2.92
C LEU A 84 15.08 4.09 -3.85
N LYS A 85 15.00 2.86 -3.35
CA LYS A 85 15.28 1.65 -4.13
C LYS A 85 14.31 1.52 -5.30
N GLY A 86 13.02 1.70 -5.08
CA GLY A 86 11.97 1.62 -6.11
C GLY A 86 12.18 2.66 -7.20
N PHE A 87 12.47 3.90 -6.82
CA PHE A 87 12.86 4.92 -7.80
C PHE A 87 14.09 4.52 -8.62
N TYR A 88 15.14 4.00 -7.96
CA TYR A 88 16.34 3.58 -8.68
C TYR A 88 16.05 2.44 -9.65
N GLU A 89 15.27 1.44 -9.24
CA GLU A 89 14.88 0.30 -10.10
C GLU A 89 14.13 0.74 -11.36
N GLU A 90 13.30 1.79 -11.28
CA GLU A 90 12.60 2.36 -12.44
C GLU A 90 13.56 2.95 -13.50
N VAL A 91 14.67 3.54 -13.09
CA VAL A 91 15.63 4.22 -14.00
C VAL A 91 16.93 3.45 -14.20
N ALA A 92 17.13 2.34 -13.49
CA ALA A 92 18.40 1.60 -13.46
C ALA A 92 18.77 0.95 -14.80
N THR A 93 17.78 0.62 -15.63
CA THR A 93 18.00 -0.16 -16.85
C THR A 93 17.47 0.58 -18.09
N PRO A 94 18.21 1.57 -18.62
CA PRO A 94 17.86 2.22 -19.88
C PRO A 94 18.06 1.27 -21.06
N LEU A 95 17.02 1.12 -21.87
CA LEU A 95 16.98 0.26 -23.06
C LEU A 95 17.16 1.06 -24.36
N LEU A 96 16.56 2.26 -24.44
CA LEU A 96 16.66 3.14 -25.60
C LEU A 96 17.00 4.57 -25.16
N THR A 97 17.69 5.31 -26.02
CA THR A 97 17.92 6.76 -25.90
C THR A 97 17.45 7.48 -27.15
N ASP A 98 17.25 8.79 -27.07
CA ASP A 98 16.82 9.65 -28.19
C ASP A 98 15.59 9.09 -28.91
N VAL A 99 14.55 8.77 -28.14
CA VAL A 99 13.31 8.18 -28.65
C VAL A 99 12.45 9.28 -29.26
N THR A 100 12.20 9.16 -30.56
CA THR A 100 11.32 10.05 -31.31
C THR A 100 10.14 9.25 -31.87
N MET A 101 8.94 9.65 -31.46
CA MET A 101 7.67 9.12 -31.94
C MET A 101 7.15 10.00 -33.10
N ILE A 102 6.91 9.39 -34.26
CA ILE A 102 6.53 10.06 -35.50
C ILE A 102 5.12 9.62 -35.88
N TYR A 103 4.23 10.59 -36.01
CA TYR A 103 2.81 10.38 -36.31
C TYR A 103 2.39 11.24 -37.50
N ASN A 104 2.54 10.71 -38.71
CA ASN A 104 2.08 11.39 -39.92
C ASN A 104 0.54 11.40 -39.94
N GLY A 105 -0.08 12.57 -40.07
CA GLY A 105 -1.54 12.72 -39.94
C GLY A 105 -2.04 12.86 -38.49
N GLY A 106 -1.14 12.98 -37.51
CA GLY A 106 -1.47 13.32 -36.13
C GLY A 106 -1.40 14.83 -35.87
N THR A 107 -2.34 15.35 -35.08
CA THR A 107 -2.37 16.72 -34.57
C THR A 107 -2.66 16.73 -33.07
N ASN A 108 -2.43 17.86 -32.39
CA ASN A 108 -2.63 18.00 -30.95
C ASN A 108 -1.95 16.88 -30.13
N LEU A 109 -0.75 16.49 -30.54
CA LEU A 109 0.01 15.42 -29.92
C LEU A 109 0.58 15.87 -28.57
N THR A 110 0.55 14.97 -27.59
CA THR A 110 1.38 15.06 -26.39
C THR A 110 2.86 14.94 -26.75
N GLN A 111 3.77 15.13 -25.79
CA GLN A 111 5.21 14.93 -25.98
C GLN A 111 5.53 13.69 -26.82
N THR A 112 6.35 13.88 -27.86
CA THR A 112 6.75 12.82 -28.81
C THR A 112 8.25 12.52 -28.78
N ASN A 113 9.04 13.31 -28.07
CA ASN A 113 10.48 13.11 -27.94
C ASN A 113 10.82 12.82 -26.47
N PHE A 114 11.56 11.73 -26.24
CA PHE A 114 11.93 11.26 -24.91
C PHE A 114 13.42 10.94 -24.87
N SER A 115 14.11 11.41 -23.84
CA SER A 115 15.56 11.22 -23.71
C SER A 115 15.93 9.74 -23.54
N GLN A 116 15.17 9.00 -22.74
CA GLN A 116 15.43 7.59 -22.41
C GLN A 116 14.14 6.80 -22.25
N TYR A 117 14.23 5.49 -22.50
CA TYR A 117 13.20 4.49 -22.20
C TYR A 117 13.81 3.39 -21.33
N TYR A 118 13.14 3.03 -20.24
CA TYR A 118 13.65 2.09 -19.24
C TYR A 118 12.91 0.75 -19.25
N ASN A 119 13.61 -0.31 -18.86
CA ASN A 119 13.01 -1.64 -18.70
C ASN A 119 11.90 -1.61 -17.65
N GLY A 120 10.73 -2.16 -17.96
CA GLY A 120 9.56 -2.13 -17.09
C GLY A 120 8.79 -0.80 -17.09
N SER A 121 9.26 0.21 -17.82
CA SER A 121 8.53 1.47 -18.03
C SER A 121 7.73 1.46 -19.33
N GLU A 122 6.93 2.50 -19.54
CA GLU A 122 6.10 2.72 -20.74
C GLU A 122 6.18 4.18 -21.19
N ILE A 123 6.18 4.40 -22.51
CA ILE A 123 5.98 5.72 -23.12
C ILE A 123 4.60 5.74 -23.75
N VAL A 124 3.78 6.72 -23.35
CA VAL A 124 2.43 6.92 -23.89
C VAL A 124 2.36 8.26 -24.62
N VAL A 125 1.90 8.23 -25.86
CA VAL A 125 1.58 9.43 -26.65
C VAL A 125 0.12 9.38 -27.03
N ALA A 126 -0.57 10.51 -26.86
CA ALA A 126 -1.94 10.69 -27.31
C ALA A 126 -2.04 11.90 -28.25
N GLY A 127 -3.02 11.87 -29.16
CA GLY A 127 -3.30 12.96 -30.07
C GLY A 127 -4.61 12.76 -30.82
N GLN A 128 -4.81 13.56 -31.86
CA GLN A 128 -5.97 13.52 -32.73
C GLN A 128 -5.53 13.19 -34.15
N ILE A 129 -6.27 12.33 -34.85
CA ILE A 129 -6.01 12.00 -36.25
C ILE A 129 -6.74 13.03 -37.13
N THR A 130 -6.06 13.62 -38.12
CA THR A 130 -6.60 14.75 -38.90
C THR A 130 -7.70 14.36 -39.88
N ASP A 131 -7.65 13.14 -40.43
CA ASP A 131 -8.52 12.72 -41.54
C ASP A 131 -9.50 11.59 -41.16
N ASN A 132 -9.55 11.20 -39.88
CA ASN A 132 -10.31 10.05 -39.35
C ASN A 132 -10.03 8.70 -40.06
N ASP A 133 -9.02 8.64 -40.91
CA ASP A 133 -8.57 7.43 -41.57
C ASP A 133 -7.58 6.70 -40.67
N ILE A 134 -8.10 5.82 -39.83
CA ILE A 134 -7.28 4.99 -38.96
C ILE A 134 -6.55 3.89 -39.73
N GLU A 135 -7.05 3.51 -40.92
CA GLU A 135 -6.50 2.40 -41.71
C GLU A 135 -5.16 2.78 -42.35
N THR A 136 -4.93 4.07 -42.62
CA THR A 136 -3.67 4.56 -43.19
C THR A 136 -2.72 5.20 -42.16
N PHE A 137 -3.15 5.34 -40.90
CA PHE A 137 -2.34 5.93 -39.84
C PHE A 137 -1.23 4.97 -39.39
N THR A 138 0.01 5.25 -39.82
CA THR A 138 1.18 4.42 -39.48
C THR A 138 2.10 5.16 -38.51
N PRO A 139 2.12 4.82 -37.21
CA PRO A 139 3.08 5.37 -36.27
C PRO A 139 4.47 4.78 -36.51
N GLN A 140 5.49 5.61 -36.30
CA GLN A 140 6.89 5.19 -36.38
C GLN A 140 7.65 5.63 -35.14
N VAL A 141 8.48 4.74 -34.60
CA VAL A 141 9.37 5.03 -33.47
C VAL A 141 10.80 4.92 -33.94
N VAL A 142 11.59 5.97 -33.76
CA VAL A 142 13.03 5.99 -34.03
C VAL A 142 13.76 6.19 -32.71
N ALA A 143 14.75 5.35 -32.41
CA ALA A 143 15.53 5.47 -31.19
C ALA A 143 16.95 4.93 -31.37
N ILE A 144 17.79 5.10 -30.35
CA ILE A 144 19.14 4.52 -30.28
C ILE A 144 19.15 3.43 -29.21
N SER A 145 19.51 2.21 -29.60
CA SER A 145 19.78 1.08 -28.71
C SER A 145 21.29 0.86 -28.66
N ARG A 146 21.92 1.16 -27.52
CA ARG A 146 23.38 1.13 -27.34
C ARG A 146 24.08 2.09 -28.32
N ASP A 147 24.43 1.60 -29.49
CA ASP A 147 25.15 2.30 -30.56
C ASP A 147 24.42 2.22 -31.91
N ARG A 148 23.23 1.61 -31.96
CA ARG A 148 22.49 1.36 -33.19
C ARG A 148 21.19 2.13 -33.22
N ARG A 149 20.94 2.81 -34.33
CA ARG A 149 19.62 3.36 -34.63
C ARG A 149 18.66 2.21 -34.91
N VAL A 150 17.57 2.16 -34.17
CA VAL A 150 16.46 1.22 -34.36
C VAL A 150 15.23 1.98 -34.84
N THR A 151 14.40 1.30 -35.62
CA THR A 151 13.16 1.87 -36.13
C THR A 151 12.07 0.81 -36.00
N PHE A 152 10.99 1.16 -35.34
CA PHE A 152 9.80 0.35 -35.21
C PHE A 152 8.68 1.01 -35.99
N SER A 153 8.00 0.23 -36.81
CA SER A 153 6.82 0.65 -37.56
C SER A 153 5.91 -0.56 -37.62
N GLU A 154 4.78 -0.50 -36.94
CA GLU A 154 3.79 -1.58 -36.96
C GLU A 154 2.55 -1.10 -37.69
N THR A 155 2.09 -1.91 -38.64
CA THR A 155 0.95 -1.64 -39.53
C THR A 155 -0.28 -2.47 -39.18
N ASN A 156 -0.21 -3.33 -38.15
CA ASN A 156 -1.20 -4.37 -37.90
C ASN A 156 -1.76 -4.32 -36.48
N ALA A 157 -2.55 -3.30 -36.18
CA ALA A 157 -3.52 -3.38 -35.10
C ALA A 157 -4.90 -3.15 -35.69
N THR A 158 -5.57 -4.22 -36.13
CA THR A 158 -7.03 -4.22 -36.23
C THR A 158 -7.56 -3.99 -34.81
N VAL A 159 -7.83 -2.72 -34.48
CA VAL A 159 -8.53 -2.38 -33.25
C VAL A 159 -9.97 -2.87 -33.42
N GLU A 160 -10.32 -3.97 -32.76
CA GLU A 160 -11.71 -4.39 -32.64
C GLU A 160 -12.46 -3.31 -31.84
N TYR A 161 -13.19 -2.46 -32.54
CA TYR A 161 -14.02 -1.41 -31.95
C TYR A 161 -15.19 -2.03 -31.18
N THR A 162 -15.02 -2.24 -29.87
CA THR A 162 -16.10 -2.71 -29.00
C THR A 162 -16.86 -1.53 -28.40
N GLY A 163 -17.73 -0.91 -29.20
CA GLY A 163 -18.81 -0.04 -28.73
C GLY A 163 -18.54 1.47 -28.67
N THR A 164 -19.63 2.24 -28.58
CA THR A 164 -19.65 3.72 -28.64
C THR A 164 -19.07 4.42 -27.41
N ASP A 165 -18.93 3.73 -26.28
CA ASP A 165 -18.34 4.31 -25.06
C ASP A 165 -16.81 4.44 -25.14
N PHE A 166 -16.14 3.64 -25.97
CA PHE A 166 -14.68 3.59 -26.07
C PHE A 166 -14.08 4.92 -26.54
N ASP A 167 -14.70 5.58 -27.53
CA ASP A 167 -14.25 6.85 -28.08
C ASP A 167 -14.21 7.96 -27.01
N SER A 168 -15.18 7.95 -26.08
CA SER A 168 -15.24 8.93 -25.00
C SER A 168 -14.10 8.76 -23.98
N HIS A 169 -13.67 7.52 -23.74
CA HIS A 169 -12.59 7.21 -22.79
C HIS A 169 -11.23 7.59 -23.37
N ILE A 170 -10.96 7.27 -24.64
CA ILE A 170 -9.68 7.62 -25.30
C ILE A 170 -9.52 9.14 -25.42
N GLN A 171 -10.60 9.86 -25.74
CA GLN A 171 -10.58 11.33 -25.74
C GLN A 171 -10.28 11.91 -24.35
N ARG A 172 -10.81 11.31 -23.28
CA ARG A 172 -10.50 11.72 -21.90
C ARG A 172 -9.05 11.41 -21.52
N VAL A 173 -8.48 10.30 -21.99
CA VAL A 173 -7.06 9.98 -21.80
C VAL A 173 -6.17 11.03 -22.48
N TRP A 174 -6.44 11.36 -23.74
CA TRP A 174 -5.76 12.46 -24.43
C TRP A 174 -5.84 13.76 -23.61
N ALA A 175 -7.05 14.17 -23.23
CA ALA A 175 -7.26 15.40 -22.48
C ALA A 175 -6.52 15.41 -21.13
N TYR A 176 -6.52 14.30 -20.40
CA TYR A 176 -5.80 14.15 -19.14
C TYR A 176 -4.28 14.35 -19.33
N LEU A 177 -3.69 13.67 -20.32
CA LEU A 177 -2.27 13.76 -20.61
C LEU A 177 -1.88 15.18 -21.07
N THR A 178 -2.69 15.80 -21.94
CA THR A 178 -2.47 17.18 -22.39
C THR A 178 -2.55 18.17 -21.22
N VAL A 179 -3.57 18.08 -20.36
CA VAL A 179 -3.70 18.94 -19.19
C VAL A 179 -2.52 18.77 -18.24
N LYS A 180 -2.06 17.54 -18.00
CA LYS A 180 -0.88 17.29 -17.17
C LYS A 180 0.37 17.98 -17.74
N GLN A 181 0.63 17.82 -19.03
CA GLN A 181 1.78 18.45 -19.69
C GLN A 181 1.69 19.98 -19.73
N LEU A 182 0.49 20.54 -19.82
CA LEU A 182 0.28 21.99 -19.72
C LEU A 182 0.59 22.50 -18.31
N LEU A 183 0.20 21.78 -17.26
CA LEU A 183 0.54 22.14 -15.88
C LEU A 183 2.05 22.06 -15.62
N GLU A 184 2.76 21.07 -16.17
CA GLU A 184 4.22 21.00 -16.12
C GLU A 184 4.88 22.18 -16.85
N LYS A 185 4.36 22.56 -18.02
CA LYS A 185 4.80 23.75 -18.78
C LYS A 185 4.55 25.06 -18.03
N GLU A 186 3.47 25.16 -17.27
CA GLU A 186 3.16 26.33 -16.43
C GLU A 186 4.29 26.62 -15.41
N LEU A 187 4.95 25.58 -14.89
CA LEU A 187 6.10 25.71 -13.97
C LEU A 187 7.37 26.23 -14.67
N LEU A 188 7.52 25.89 -15.95
CA LEU A 188 8.69 26.26 -16.76
C LEU A 188 8.63 27.69 -17.27
N PHE A 189 7.45 28.17 -17.66
CA PHE A 189 7.25 29.48 -18.27
C PHE A 189 7.07 30.62 -17.26
N SER A 190 7.26 31.85 -17.76
CA SER A 190 7.05 33.09 -17.03
C SER A 190 6.30 34.10 -17.90
N GLY A 191 5.59 35.05 -17.29
CA GLY A 191 4.94 36.14 -18.02
C GLY A 191 3.81 35.66 -18.95
N PRO A 192 3.67 36.24 -20.17
CA PRO A 192 2.55 35.94 -21.07
C PRO A 192 2.45 34.47 -21.50
N GLU A 193 3.58 33.76 -21.64
CA GLU A 193 3.58 32.34 -22.01
C GLU A 193 2.94 31.47 -20.93
N LYS A 194 3.24 31.77 -19.65
CA LYS A 194 2.63 31.09 -18.51
C LYS A 194 1.11 31.27 -18.50
N GLU A 195 0.64 32.49 -18.71
CA GLU A 195 -0.80 32.79 -18.73
C GLU A 195 -1.52 32.10 -19.90
N ASN A 196 -0.89 32.00 -21.06
CA ASN A 196 -1.45 31.28 -22.21
C ASN A 196 -1.62 29.79 -21.92
N VAL A 197 -0.58 29.14 -21.39
CA VAL A 197 -0.60 27.72 -21.03
C VAL A 197 -1.62 27.43 -19.93
N LYS A 198 -1.68 28.31 -18.92
CA LYS A 198 -2.66 28.23 -17.84
C LYS A 198 -4.10 28.34 -18.36
N LYS A 199 -4.35 29.26 -19.29
CA LYS A 199 -5.66 29.43 -19.92
C LYS A 199 -6.07 28.18 -20.70
N GLU A 200 -5.16 27.61 -21.50
CA GLU A 200 -5.40 26.38 -22.26
C GLU A 200 -5.70 25.18 -21.32
N ALA A 201 -4.91 25.02 -20.26
CA ALA A 201 -5.12 23.99 -19.26
C ALA A 201 -6.48 24.14 -18.56
N LEU A 202 -6.89 25.37 -18.24
CA LEU A 202 -8.20 25.68 -17.66
C LEU A 202 -9.34 25.33 -18.62
N GLU A 203 -9.26 25.75 -19.88
CA GLU A 203 -10.29 25.47 -20.90
C GLU A 203 -10.48 23.97 -21.11
N LEU A 204 -9.39 23.20 -21.22
CA LEU A 204 -9.45 21.74 -21.31
C LEU A 204 -9.99 21.08 -20.03
N SER A 205 -9.57 21.57 -18.86
CA SER A 205 -10.06 21.07 -17.56
C SER A 205 -11.57 21.24 -17.44
N LEU A 206 -12.11 22.40 -17.83
CA LEU A 206 -13.54 22.66 -17.83
C LEU A 206 -14.28 21.82 -18.87
N LYS A 207 -13.76 21.73 -20.10
CA LYS A 207 -14.35 20.94 -21.18
C LYS A 207 -14.54 19.47 -20.81
N TYR A 208 -13.55 18.87 -20.13
CA TYR A 208 -13.57 17.46 -19.74
C TYR A 208 -13.96 17.23 -18.27
N SER A 209 -14.36 18.28 -17.55
CA SER A 209 -14.77 18.23 -16.14
C SER A 209 -13.71 17.63 -15.21
N PHE A 210 -12.43 17.98 -15.41
CA PHE A 210 -11.36 17.63 -14.49
C PHE A 210 -11.26 18.63 -13.35
N VAL A 211 -11.10 18.11 -12.13
CA VAL A 211 -10.68 18.90 -10.96
C VAL A 211 -9.15 18.95 -10.96
N THR A 212 -8.60 20.12 -11.25
CA THR A 212 -7.17 20.39 -11.40
C THR A 212 -6.78 21.55 -10.47
N PRO A 213 -5.50 21.95 -10.36
CA PRO A 213 -5.13 23.13 -9.57
C PRO A 213 -5.75 24.44 -10.09
N LEU A 214 -6.39 24.41 -11.27
CA LEU A 214 -7.03 25.55 -11.92
C LEU A 214 -8.57 25.50 -11.83
N THR A 215 -9.17 24.41 -11.36
CA THR A 215 -10.62 24.21 -11.30
C THR A 215 -11.06 23.69 -9.94
N SER A 216 -12.34 23.86 -9.61
CA SER A 216 -12.93 23.32 -8.38
C SER A 216 -14.36 22.86 -8.65
N MET A 217 -14.80 21.82 -7.95
CA MET A 217 -16.17 21.31 -8.01
C MET A 217 -16.94 21.83 -6.80
N VAL A 218 -18.07 22.50 -7.04
CA VAL A 218 -18.90 23.09 -5.99
C VAL A 218 -20.21 22.32 -5.88
N VAL A 219 -20.53 21.84 -4.69
CA VAL A 219 -21.80 21.19 -4.36
C VAL A 219 -22.71 22.24 -3.73
N THR A 220 -23.72 22.67 -4.47
CA THR A 220 -24.73 23.61 -3.98
C THR A 220 -25.81 22.87 -3.21
N LYS A 221 -25.98 23.20 -1.92
CA LYS A 221 -27.06 22.70 -1.08
C LYS A 221 -28.22 23.72 -1.02
N PRO A 222 -29.44 23.31 -0.65
CA PRO A 222 -30.58 24.21 -0.48
C PRO A 222 -30.27 25.35 0.52
N LEU A 223 -31.01 26.47 0.41
CA LEU A 223 -30.81 27.65 1.25
C LEU A 223 -30.86 27.29 2.75
N GLY A 224 -29.72 27.47 3.44
CA GLY A 224 -29.58 27.22 4.88
C GLY A 224 -28.45 26.26 5.25
N GLU A 225 -27.88 25.54 4.28
CA GLU A 225 -26.73 24.64 4.49
C GLU A 225 -25.45 25.16 3.81
N ASN A 226 -24.29 24.89 4.40
CA ASN A 226 -23.00 25.31 3.86
C ASN A 226 -22.69 24.56 2.54
N THR A 227 -22.18 25.30 1.56
CA THR A 227 -21.71 24.76 0.27
C THR A 227 -20.39 24.03 0.44
N ASP A 228 -20.27 22.82 -0.11
CA ASP A 228 -19.01 22.07 -0.11
C ASP A 228 -18.24 22.36 -1.40
N VAL A 229 -16.92 22.60 -1.30
CA VAL A 229 -16.03 22.90 -2.43
C VAL A 229 -14.88 21.91 -2.46
N LEU A 230 -14.78 21.13 -3.53
CA LEU A 230 -13.67 20.22 -3.79
C LEU A 230 -12.66 20.88 -4.73
N HIS A 231 -11.40 20.93 -4.30
CA HIS A 231 -10.26 21.41 -5.09
C HIS A 231 -9.19 20.32 -5.15
N LYS A 232 -8.32 20.35 -6.17
CA LYS A 232 -7.12 19.51 -6.18
C LYS A 232 -6.10 20.12 -5.22
N PRO A 233 -5.67 19.42 -4.15
CA PRO A 233 -4.67 19.94 -3.23
C PRO A 233 -3.36 20.23 -3.97
N LYS A 234 -2.69 21.33 -3.61
CA LYS A 234 -1.31 21.56 -4.05
C LYS A 234 -0.34 20.88 -3.10
N GLU A 235 0.77 20.41 -3.67
CA GLU A 235 1.86 19.87 -2.87
C GLU A 235 2.46 20.96 -1.98
N GLY A 236 2.52 20.72 -0.67
CA GLY A 236 3.00 21.70 0.33
C GLY A 236 1.91 22.61 0.95
N GLU A 237 0.66 22.59 0.47
CA GLU A 237 -0.44 23.31 1.12
C GLU A 237 -0.96 22.51 2.34
N ARG A 238 -0.82 23.09 3.55
CA ARG A 238 -1.56 22.62 4.73
C ARG A 238 -3.05 22.89 4.52
N THR A 239 -3.85 21.84 4.42
CA THR A 239 -5.32 21.97 4.42
C THR A 239 -5.74 22.61 5.74
N GLN A 240 -6.23 23.85 5.70
CA GLN A 240 -6.83 24.47 6.88
C GLN A 240 -8.12 23.71 7.18
N ALA A 241 -8.07 22.80 8.17
CA ALA A 241 -9.27 22.28 8.78
C ALA A 241 -10.06 23.48 9.34
N LEU A 242 -11.26 23.70 8.81
CA LEU A 242 -12.14 24.79 9.21
C LEU A 242 -12.51 24.61 10.69
N SER A 243 -11.81 25.29 11.59
CA SER A 243 -12.18 25.34 13.00
C SER A 243 -13.43 26.21 13.15
N SER A 244 -14.58 25.58 13.36
CA SER A 244 -15.81 26.30 13.71
C SER A 244 -15.68 26.86 15.14
N PRO A 245 -15.93 28.16 15.41
CA PRO A 245 -15.92 28.68 16.77
C PRO A 245 -17.19 28.23 17.51
N VAL A 246 -17.02 27.50 18.62
CA VAL A 246 -18.11 27.18 19.54
C VAL A 246 -18.49 28.44 20.31
N GLY A 247 -19.52 29.14 19.85
CA GLY A 247 -20.17 30.22 20.59
C GLY A 247 -21.22 29.66 21.55
N HIS A 248 -20.94 29.69 22.85
CA HIS A 248 -21.93 29.40 23.89
C HIS A 248 -23.01 30.49 23.96
N ARG A 249 -24.28 30.10 23.78
CA ARG A 249 -25.44 30.88 24.25
C ARG A 249 -26.50 29.93 24.84
N PRO A 250 -27.08 30.20 26.02
CA PRO A 250 -28.03 29.29 26.64
C PRO A 250 -29.45 29.47 26.07
N LEU A 251 -30.14 28.34 25.82
CA LEU A 251 -31.55 28.28 25.39
C LEU A 251 -32.52 28.36 26.60
N PRO A 252 -33.68 29.03 26.46
CA PRO A 252 -34.80 28.84 27.39
C PRO A 252 -35.68 27.64 26.99
N LYS A 253 -36.27 27.02 28.01
CA LYS A 253 -37.10 25.81 27.98
C LYS A 253 -38.52 26.11 27.47
N ASN A 254 -39.01 25.32 26.50
CA ASN A 254 -40.24 24.52 26.55
C ASN A 254 -40.81 24.18 25.16
N THR A 255 -41.31 22.94 25.06
CA THR A 255 -42.47 22.45 24.27
C THR A 255 -42.15 21.43 23.15
N VAL A 256 -42.48 20.16 23.48
CA VAL A 256 -43.09 19.06 22.71
C VAL A 256 -42.51 18.69 21.33
N GLY A 257 -42.23 17.39 21.18
CA GLY A 257 -41.44 16.82 20.10
C GLY A 257 -42.20 16.41 18.85
N MET A 258 -41.44 16.38 17.76
CA MET A 258 -41.58 15.49 16.61
C MET A 258 -40.17 15.29 16.04
N ALA A 259 -39.72 14.04 16.04
CA ALA A 259 -38.38 13.66 15.59
C ALA A 259 -38.35 13.48 14.07
N LEU A 260 -37.44 14.18 13.40
CA LEU A 260 -36.97 13.87 12.05
C LEU A 260 -35.44 13.78 12.13
N GLN A 261 -34.92 12.62 11.76
CA GLN A 261 -33.52 12.20 11.84
C GLN A 261 -32.80 12.68 10.58
N GLY A 262 -31.89 13.66 10.72
CA GLY A 262 -31.01 14.13 9.65
C GLY A 262 -29.58 13.66 9.91
N TYR A 263 -29.04 12.86 8.99
CA TYR A 263 -27.69 12.32 9.02
C TYR A 263 -26.65 13.40 8.66
N GLY A 264 -25.69 13.66 9.55
CA GLY A 264 -24.50 14.45 9.27
C GLY A 264 -23.30 13.52 9.08
N VAL A 265 -22.74 13.48 7.87
CA VAL A 265 -21.55 12.69 7.52
C VAL A 265 -20.36 13.64 7.47
N SER A 266 -19.37 13.42 8.34
CA SER A 266 -18.12 14.17 8.38
C SER A 266 -17.09 13.46 7.51
N PHE A 267 -16.73 14.04 6.36
CA PHE A 267 -15.70 13.50 5.47
C PHE A 267 -14.32 14.09 5.80
N THR A 268 -13.35 13.24 6.13
CA THR A 268 -11.92 13.56 6.14
C THR A 268 -11.29 13.01 4.85
N PRO A 269 -10.62 13.82 4.01
CA PRO A 269 -10.01 13.31 2.79
C PRO A 269 -8.60 12.77 3.10
N GLN A 270 -8.47 11.44 3.20
CA GLN A 270 -7.20 10.75 2.90
C GLN A 270 -7.21 10.38 1.42
N MET A 271 -6.41 11.07 0.61
CA MET A 271 -6.13 10.66 -0.78
C MET A 271 -4.63 10.44 -0.94
N SER A 272 -4.24 9.18 -0.89
CA SER A 272 -3.00 8.67 -1.46
C SER A 272 -3.15 8.61 -2.99
N PHE A 273 -2.34 9.37 -3.71
CA PHE A 273 -2.26 9.30 -5.18
C PHE A 273 -1.35 8.14 -5.60
N PRO A 274 -1.77 7.28 -6.55
CA PRO A 274 -0.84 6.44 -7.28
C PRO A 274 -0.12 7.28 -8.36
N VAL A 275 1.21 7.26 -8.35
CA VAL A 275 2.06 7.69 -9.47
C VAL A 275 2.08 6.54 -10.49
N PRO A 276 2.05 6.82 -11.81
CA PRO A 276 1.97 5.77 -12.82
C PRO A 276 3.33 5.09 -12.99
N GLY A 277 3.40 3.85 -12.53
CA GLY A 277 4.50 2.90 -12.74
C GLY A 277 3.99 1.51 -12.40
N GLY A 278 3.30 0.87 -13.34
CA GLY A 278 2.77 -0.48 -13.20
C GLY A 278 1.26 -0.55 -13.37
N TRP A 279 0.81 -0.78 -14.60
CA TRP A 279 -0.50 -1.37 -14.83
C TRP A 279 -0.43 -2.89 -14.56
N PRO A 280 -1.48 -3.50 -13.99
CA PRO A 280 -1.60 -4.95 -13.90
C PRO A 280 -1.91 -5.56 -15.28
N MET A 281 -1.26 -6.69 -15.57
CA MET A 281 -1.44 -7.50 -16.79
C MET A 281 -2.91 -7.92 -17.00
N PRO A 282 -3.43 -7.97 -18.24
CA PRO A 282 -4.68 -8.65 -18.54
C PRO A 282 -4.52 -10.18 -18.47
N MET A 283 -5.55 -10.84 -17.96
CA MET A 283 -5.66 -12.28 -17.80
C MET A 283 -5.60 -13.07 -19.12
N ASP A 284 -4.96 -14.24 -19.04
CA ASP A 284 -4.92 -15.29 -20.05
C ASP A 284 -6.32 -15.67 -20.60
N ILE A 285 -6.47 -15.59 -21.92
CA ILE A 285 -7.48 -16.34 -22.68
C ILE A 285 -6.80 -17.62 -23.17
N ALA A 286 -7.13 -18.75 -22.54
CA ALA A 286 -6.69 -20.07 -22.98
C ALA A 286 -7.60 -20.62 -24.10
N HIS A 287 -6.98 -21.28 -25.11
CA HIS A 287 -7.43 -22.35 -26.04
C HIS A 287 -7.06 -22.02 -27.52
N LEU A 288 -6.34 -22.82 -28.33
CA LEU A 288 -6.38 -24.27 -28.60
C LEU A 288 -5.10 -24.79 -29.35
N MET A 289 -4.64 -26.01 -28.95
CA MET A 289 -4.10 -27.15 -29.76
C MET A 289 -2.67 -27.12 -30.38
N PRO A 290 -2.04 -28.28 -30.69
CA PRO A 290 -2.12 -29.63 -30.09
C PRO A 290 -0.75 -30.28 -29.76
N ALA A 291 -0.83 -31.39 -29.04
CA ALA A 291 0.27 -32.27 -28.61
C ALA A 291 1.08 -32.90 -29.75
N GLN A 292 2.39 -33.06 -29.53
CA GLN A 292 3.20 -34.09 -30.20
C GLN A 292 4.01 -34.91 -29.19
N HIS A 293 4.04 -36.21 -29.48
CA HIS A 293 4.46 -37.33 -28.67
C HIS A 293 5.97 -37.64 -28.82
N MET A 294 6.57 -38.08 -27.70
CA MET A 294 7.58 -39.17 -27.57
C MET A 294 9.06 -38.93 -27.97
N PRO A 295 10.02 -39.79 -27.51
CA PRO A 295 9.99 -40.75 -26.40
C PRO A 295 11.20 -40.68 -25.42
N ALA A 296 11.06 -41.49 -24.37
CA ALA A 296 11.99 -41.82 -23.30
C ALA A 296 13.38 -42.34 -23.74
N ARG A 297 14.36 -42.25 -22.82
CA ARG A 297 15.52 -43.14 -22.80
C ARG A 297 15.84 -43.65 -21.40
N HIS A 298 15.88 -44.97 -21.31
CA HIS A 298 16.20 -45.85 -20.19
C HIS A 298 17.68 -45.86 -19.78
N ARG A 299 17.90 -46.51 -18.60
CA ARG A 299 19.10 -47.15 -18.01
C ARG A 299 19.76 -46.33 -16.89
N SER A 300 20.17 -46.90 -15.74
CA SER A 300 20.18 -48.30 -15.28
C SER A 300 20.71 -48.38 -13.82
N GLN A 301 20.03 -49.20 -13.01
CA GLN A 301 20.57 -50.25 -12.11
C GLN A 301 21.76 -50.01 -11.15
N GLY A 302 21.61 -50.54 -9.93
CA GLY A 302 22.67 -50.84 -8.95
C GLY A 302 22.13 -50.81 -7.51
N VAL A 303 21.39 -51.82 -7.02
CA VAL A 303 21.85 -53.08 -6.40
C VAL A 303 22.15 -52.97 -4.88
N SER A 304 21.28 -53.65 -4.12
CA SER A 304 21.44 -54.43 -2.87
C SER A 304 22.08 -53.85 -1.60
N GLY A 305 21.42 -54.16 -0.46
CA GLY A 305 22.11 -54.33 0.83
C GLY A 305 21.16 -54.32 2.03
N GLY A 306 20.48 -55.44 2.30
CA GLY A 306 19.84 -55.66 3.60
C GLY A 306 20.83 -56.24 4.60
N PHE A 307 20.75 -55.83 5.86
CA PHE A 307 21.22 -56.62 7.00
C PHE A 307 20.35 -56.35 8.23
N SER A 308 19.99 -57.44 8.88
CA SER A 308 19.24 -57.56 10.14
C SER A 308 20.20 -57.95 11.26
N GLY A 309 19.93 -57.50 12.50
CA GLY A 309 20.04 -58.40 13.66
C GLY A 309 20.81 -57.92 14.91
N HIS A 310 20.13 -58.07 16.05
CA HIS A 310 20.58 -58.35 17.43
C HIS A 310 20.85 -57.17 18.40
N THR A 311 19.98 -56.86 19.39
CA THR A 311 19.57 -57.51 20.68
C THR A 311 20.52 -57.31 21.86
N ALA A 312 20.04 -56.63 22.93
CA ALA A 312 20.00 -57.05 24.36
C ALA A 312 19.56 -55.85 25.23
N GLN A 313 18.34 -55.79 25.82
CA GLN A 313 17.92 -56.32 27.14
C GLN A 313 18.57 -55.68 28.38
N LEU A 314 17.77 -54.96 29.19
CA LEU A 314 17.45 -55.29 30.61
C LEU A 314 16.58 -54.21 31.30
N MET A 315 15.43 -54.66 31.81
CA MET A 315 14.52 -54.08 32.84
C MET A 315 15.10 -54.34 34.26
N PRO A 316 14.54 -53.88 35.42
CA PRO A 316 13.10 -53.63 35.74
C PRO A 316 12.77 -52.37 36.61
N ALA A 317 11.54 -51.81 36.53
CA ALA A 317 10.39 -51.89 37.48
C ALA A 317 10.66 -51.32 38.90
N GLN A 318 9.80 -50.58 39.62
CA GLN A 318 8.34 -50.59 39.82
C GLN A 318 7.86 -49.26 40.49
N HIS A 319 6.53 -49.14 40.62
CA HIS A 319 5.73 -48.48 41.67
C HIS A 319 4.91 -47.21 41.34
N ILE A 320 3.60 -47.45 41.16
CA ILE A 320 2.46 -46.56 41.43
C ILE A 320 2.02 -46.82 42.88
N PRO A 321 1.36 -45.87 43.59
CA PRO A 321 -0.11 -45.96 43.66
C PRO A 321 -0.86 -44.61 43.63
N ASP A 322 -2.11 -44.73 43.18
CA ASP A 322 -3.22 -43.77 43.22
C ASP A 322 -3.57 -43.21 44.61
N ARG A 323 -4.17 -42.01 44.61
CA ARG A 323 -5.22 -41.66 45.57
C ARG A 323 -6.22 -40.64 45.01
N ARG A 324 -7.41 -41.11 44.65
CA ARG A 324 -8.68 -40.36 44.70
C ARG A 324 -9.24 -40.37 46.12
N LEU A 325 -10.30 -39.55 46.35
CA LEU A 325 -11.28 -39.47 47.46
C LEU A 325 -11.32 -38.03 48.02
N PHE A 326 -12.44 -37.35 48.32
CA PHE A 326 -13.87 -37.68 48.40
C PHE A 326 -14.73 -36.40 48.18
N ALA A 327 -15.99 -36.63 47.81
CA ALA A 327 -17.13 -35.70 47.85
C ALA A 327 -17.50 -35.20 49.26
N ALA A 328 -18.21 -34.06 49.33
CA ALA A 328 -19.37 -33.89 50.23
C ALA A 328 -20.24 -32.68 49.82
N ALA A 329 -21.54 -32.94 49.74
CA ALA A 329 -22.63 -31.96 49.65
C ALA A 329 -23.56 -32.22 50.84
N GLU A 330 -24.10 -31.17 51.48
CA GLU A 330 -25.28 -31.18 52.37
C GLU A 330 -25.77 -29.72 52.47
N PHE A 331 -26.96 -29.32 51.99
CA PHE A 331 -28.35 -29.54 52.42
C PHE A 331 -28.74 -28.89 53.76
N LEU A 332 -29.40 -27.71 53.73
CA LEU A 332 -30.44 -27.32 54.70
C LEU A 332 -31.52 -26.43 54.05
N LYS A 333 -32.79 -26.73 54.38
CA LYS A 333 -34.05 -26.12 53.94
C LYS A 333 -34.43 -24.89 54.79
N GLY A 334 -35.17 -23.95 54.21
CA GLY A 334 -36.03 -22.97 54.91
C GLY A 334 -36.79 -22.05 53.95
N SER A 335 -38.13 -22.03 54.02
CA SER A 335 -39.06 -21.31 53.13
C SER A 335 -39.37 -19.86 53.60
N PRO A 336 -40.32 -19.09 52.99
CA PRO A 336 -40.01 -17.80 52.38
C PRO A 336 -40.61 -16.60 53.14
N THR A 337 -39.93 -15.45 53.12
CA THR A 337 -40.55 -14.17 53.47
C THR A 337 -40.12 -13.08 52.50
N ASN A 338 -41.15 -12.40 52.01
CA ASN A 338 -41.18 -11.36 51.01
C ASN A 338 -40.33 -10.13 51.42
N SER A 339 -39.41 -9.71 50.56
CA SER A 339 -38.90 -8.35 50.54
C SER A 339 -38.41 -8.04 49.14
N ASP A 340 -39.06 -7.07 48.49
CA ASP A 340 -38.68 -6.51 47.20
C ASP A 340 -37.18 -6.15 47.18
N GLN A 341 -36.41 -6.89 46.39
CA GLN A 341 -35.08 -6.49 45.97
C GLN A 341 -35.05 -6.39 44.46
N VAL A 342 -34.84 -5.15 44.01
CA VAL A 342 -34.44 -4.78 42.66
C VAL A 342 -33.22 -5.61 42.29
N VAL A 343 -33.39 -6.59 41.40
CA VAL A 343 -32.28 -7.31 40.79
C VAL A 343 -31.57 -6.34 39.87
N SER A 344 -30.47 -5.75 40.36
CA SER A 344 -29.46 -5.16 39.49
C SER A 344 -28.93 -6.28 38.61
N LYS A 345 -29.30 -6.23 37.33
CA LYS A 345 -28.75 -7.09 36.28
C LYS A 345 -27.26 -6.77 36.22
N VAL A 346 -26.44 -7.57 36.91
CA VAL A 346 -24.99 -7.53 36.79
C VAL A 346 -24.70 -7.74 35.31
N ALA A 347 -24.25 -6.67 34.64
CA ALA A 347 -23.79 -6.76 33.28
C ALA A 347 -22.65 -7.78 33.26
N SER A 348 -22.86 -8.91 32.60
CA SER A 348 -21.78 -9.82 32.21
C SER A 348 -20.68 -8.97 31.55
N PRO A 349 -19.41 -9.09 31.97
CA PRO A 349 -18.34 -8.28 31.41
C PRO A 349 -18.36 -8.44 29.91
N VAL A 350 -18.38 -7.31 29.18
CA VAL A 350 -18.29 -7.31 27.72
C VAL A 350 -17.06 -8.15 27.35
N PRO A 351 -17.21 -9.19 26.53
CA PRO A 351 -16.08 -10.05 26.19
C PRO A 351 -14.98 -9.20 25.56
N LEU A 352 -13.75 -9.41 26.02
CA LEU A 352 -12.56 -8.76 25.48
C LEU A 352 -12.53 -8.98 23.95
N SER A 353 -12.44 -7.90 23.19
CA SER A 353 -12.55 -7.90 21.73
C SER A 353 -11.50 -7.00 21.10
N HIS A 354 -10.89 -7.49 20.02
CA HIS A 354 -9.88 -6.79 19.22
C HIS A 354 -10.39 -6.65 17.79
N ARG A 355 -10.51 -5.40 17.33
CA ARG A 355 -10.94 -5.10 15.96
C ARG A 355 -9.75 -5.09 15.01
N PHE A 356 -9.84 -5.92 13.98
CA PHE A 356 -8.90 -5.96 12.87
C PHE A 356 -9.47 -5.22 11.66
N LEU A 357 -8.58 -4.66 10.86
CA LEU A 357 -8.90 -3.95 9.62
C LEU A 357 -8.19 -4.63 8.44
N LEU A 358 -8.95 -4.93 7.40
CA LEU A 358 -8.45 -5.43 6.13
C LEU A 358 -8.70 -4.37 5.04
N LYS A 359 -7.62 -3.91 4.42
CA LYS A 359 -7.68 -2.94 3.31
C LYS A 359 -8.31 -3.58 2.06
N THR A 360 -8.93 -2.75 1.25
CA THR A 360 -9.60 -3.15 0.00
C THR A 360 -8.95 -2.48 -1.18
N GLU A 361 -9.12 -3.07 -2.36
CA GLU A 361 -8.66 -2.45 -3.61
C GLU A 361 -9.58 -1.29 -4.03
N ASN A 362 -9.09 -0.41 -4.92
CA ASN A 362 -9.90 0.58 -5.64
C ASN A 362 -10.69 1.58 -4.78
N LEU A 363 -10.10 2.09 -3.69
CA LEU A 363 -10.71 3.14 -2.85
C LEU A 363 -12.05 2.76 -2.20
N SER A 364 -12.39 1.47 -2.16
CA SER A 364 -13.56 0.97 -1.43
C SER A 364 -13.34 1.07 0.09
N LEU A 365 -14.41 0.98 0.87
CA LEU A 365 -14.30 1.00 2.33
C LEU A 365 -13.64 -0.28 2.83
N PRO A 366 -12.70 -0.18 3.78
CA PRO A 366 -12.06 -1.36 4.34
C PRO A 366 -13.07 -2.26 5.06
N LEU A 367 -12.73 -3.54 5.16
CA LEU A 367 -13.49 -4.50 5.95
C LEU A 367 -12.93 -4.55 7.36
N CYS A 368 -13.78 -4.71 8.36
CA CYS A 368 -13.35 -4.90 9.74
C CYS A 368 -14.08 -6.06 10.40
N PHE A 369 -13.38 -6.73 11.31
CA PHE A 369 -13.91 -7.87 12.06
C PHE A 369 -13.33 -7.90 13.47
N ASP A 370 -14.09 -8.48 14.38
CA ASP A 370 -13.76 -8.53 15.80
C ASP A 370 -13.30 -9.95 16.16
N VAL A 371 -12.16 -10.06 16.86
CA VAL A 371 -11.66 -11.31 17.46
C VAL A 371 -11.83 -11.20 18.96
N THR A 372 -12.50 -12.17 19.58
CA THR A 372 -12.83 -12.14 21.01
C THR A 372 -12.03 -13.18 21.81
N GLY A 373 -11.67 -12.81 23.04
CA GLY A 373 -10.95 -13.66 23.98
C GLY A 373 -9.43 -13.53 23.98
N ASP A 374 -8.79 -14.21 24.93
CA ASP A 374 -7.33 -14.32 25.05
C ASP A 374 -6.84 -15.40 24.08
N VAL A 375 -6.69 -15.03 22.81
CA VAL A 375 -6.27 -15.94 21.74
C VAL A 375 -4.88 -15.61 21.23
N ARG A 376 -4.15 -16.66 20.83
CA ARG A 376 -2.90 -16.56 20.10
C ARG A 376 -3.17 -16.77 18.63
N LEU A 377 -2.70 -15.85 17.81
CA LEU A 377 -3.01 -15.80 16.39
C LEU A 377 -1.77 -16.12 15.55
N LYS A 378 -1.96 -16.92 14.51
CA LYS A 378 -1.02 -17.13 13.41
C LYS A 378 -1.06 -15.91 12.50
N LEU A 379 -0.05 -15.06 12.64
CA LEU A 379 0.06 -13.82 11.88
C LEU A 379 0.61 -14.10 10.49
N LEU A 380 1.67 -14.90 10.41
CA LEU A 380 2.33 -15.28 9.17
C LEU A 380 2.82 -16.72 9.25
N HIS A 381 2.66 -17.48 8.17
CA HIS A 381 3.26 -18.80 8.01
C HIS A 381 3.68 -19.00 6.56
N HIS A 382 4.98 -19.16 6.36
CA HIS A 382 5.61 -19.36 5.07
C HIS A 382 6.43 -20.66 5.10
N PRO A 383 5.86 -21.78 4.64
CA PRO A 383 6.46 -23.11 4.84
C PRO A 383 7.77 -23.30 4.06
N ASN A 384 7.90 -22.75 2.85
CA ASN A 384 9.11 -22.88 2.02
C ASN A 384 10.34 -22.18 2.62
N ARG A 385 10.11 -21.15 3.45
CA ARG A 385 11.16 -20.38 4.11
C ARG A 385 11.34 -20.75 5.57
N GLU A 386 10.57 -21.73 6.06
CA GLU A 386 10.52 -22.11 7.47
C GLU A 386 10.30 -20.89 8.38
N LEU A 387 9.46 -19.94 7.93
CA LEU A 387 9.15 -18.72 8.66
C LEU A 387 7.73 -18.81 9.24
N SER A 388 7.59 -18.58 10.54
CA SER A 388 6.29 -18.40 11.17
C SER A 388 6.30 -17.28 12.19
N VAL A 389 5.24 -16.48 12.20
CA VAL A 389 5.02 -15.38 13.12
C VAL A 389 3.70 -15.60 13.83
N ASN A 390 3.75 -15.65 15.16
CA ASN A 390 2.57 -15.80 16.01
C ASN A 390 2.50 -14.63 16.99
N GLY A 391 1.29 -14.18 17.30
CA GLY A 391 1.05 -13.06 18.22
C GLY A 391 0.09 -13.45 19.33
N GLU A 392 0.36 -12.98 20.54
CA GLU A 392 -0.55 -13.09 21.69
C GLU A 392 -1.26 -11.76 21.90
N LEU A 393 -2.59 -11.78 21.86
CA LEU A 393 -3.39 -10.57 22.09
C LEU A 393 -3.22 -10.04 23.53
N ASP A 394 -3.26 -8.73 23.67
CA ASP A 394 -3.25 -8.07 24.98
C ASP A 394 -4.62 -8.16 25.67
N THR A 395 -4.74 -7.55 26.85
CA THR A 395 -6.00 -7.52 27.62
C THR A 395 -6.75 -6.19 27.51
N VAL A 396 -6.46 -5.39 26.48
CA VAL A 396 -7.02 -4.05 26.26
C VAL A 396 -8.05 -4.11 25.12
N MET A 397 -9.23 -3.54 25.35
CA MET A 397 -10.29 -3.49 24.33
C MET A 397 -9.82 -2.74 23.08
N ASN A 398 -9.85 -3.40 21.92
CA ASN A 398 -9.28 -2.89 20.68
C ASN A 398 -7.81 -2.41 20.86
N GLY A 399 -7.03 -3.11 21.69
CA GLY A 399 -5.58 -3.06 21.71
C GLY A 399 -5.00 -3.95 20.60
N GLY A 400 -3.80 -4.47 20.80
CA GLY A 400 -3.12 -5.33 19.82
C GLY A 400 -2.45 -6.53 20.47
N PHE A 401 -1.16 -6.72 20.17
CA PHE A 401 -0.41 -7.88 20.65
C PHE A 401 0.50 -7.50 21.81
N ARG A 402 0.44 -8.23 22.92
CA ARG A 402 1.40 -8.04 24.03
C ARG A 402 2.77 -8.66 23.72
N ARG A 403 2.78 -9.68 22.86
CA ARG A 403 3.97 -10.45 22.47
C ARG A 403 3.84 -10.96 21.06
N ILE A 404 4.93 -10.88 20.29
CA ILE A 404 5.05 -11.48 18.95
C ILE A 404 6.28 -12.38 18.93
N VAL A 405 6.10 -13.59 18.44
CA VAL A 405 7.17 -14.58 18.29
C VAL A 405 7.39 -14.87 16.82
N ILE A 406 8.65 -14.85 16.40
CA ILE A 406 9.10 -15.09 15.04
C ILE A 406 10.06 -16.28 15.07
N HIS A 407 9.62 -17.38 14.47
CA HIS A 407 10.47 -18.53 14.19
C HIS A 407 10.97 -18.43 12.76
N PHE A 408 12.28 -18.57 12.57
CA PHE A 408 12.88 -18.57 11.25
C PHE A 408 13.88 -19.71 11.15
N LYS A 409 13.65 -20.65 10.23
CA LYS A 409 14.39 -21.92 10.19
C LYS A 409 14.28 -22.69 11.52
N THR A 410 15.04 -23.79 11.64
CA THR A 410 14.94 -24.69 12.80
C THR A 410 15.53 -24.16 14.10
N ASP A 411 16.40 -23.16 14.05
CA ASP A 411 17.29 -22.79 15.15
C ASP A 411 17.22 -21.33 15.58
N LEU A 412 16.48 -20.48 14.85
CA LEU A 412 16.33 -19.07 15.19
C LEU A 412 14.92 -18.72 15.66
N TYR A 413 14.88 -18.07 16.82
CA TYR A 413 13.68 -17.64 17.52
C TYR A 413 13.86 -16.20 17.99
N VAL A 414 12.91 -15.33 17.65
CA VAL A 414 12.87 -13.94 18.13
C VAL A 414 11.54 -13.71 18.83
N GLU A 415 11.61 -13.28 20.08
CA GLU A 415 10.46 -12.85 20.86
C GLU A 415 10.53 -11.34 21.05
N VAL A 416 9.47 -10.68 20.62
CA VAL A 416 9.29 -9.24 20.69
C VAL A 416 8.22 -8.94 21.72
N ASP A 417 8.63 -8.31 22.81
CA ASP A 417 7.77 -7.60 23.75
C ASP A 417 7.92 -6.08 23.52
N THR A 418 7.06 -5.24 24.10
CA THR A 418 7.14 -3.77 23.92
C THR A 418 8.45 -3.16 24.42
N ASN A 419 9.09 -3.79 25.41
CA ASN A 419 10.28 -3.27 26.08
C ASN A 419 11.58 -4.01 25.74
N VAL A 420 11.49 -5.28 25.35
CA VAL A 420 12.64 -6.19 25.23
C VAL A 420 12.48 -7.04 23.98
N ILE A 421 13.58 -7.18 23.23
CA ILE A 421 13.68 -8.16 22.14
C ILE A 421 14.60 -9.28 22.62
N THR A 422 14.09 -10.50 22.62
CA THR A 422 14.86 -11.70 22.99
C THR A 422 15.16 -12.51 21.74
N VAL A 423 16.45 -12.74 21.46
CA VAL A 423 16.88 -13.53 20.31
C VAL A 423 17.56 -14.80 20.81
N ARG A 424 17.06 -15.95 20.34
CA ARG A 424 17.64 -17.27 20.59
C ARG A 424 18.13 -17.87 19.29
N GLU A 425 19.42 -18.15 19.24
CA GLU A 425 20.09 -18.84 18.13
C GLU A 425 20.72 -20.13 18.67
N GLY A 426 20.08 -21.27 18.39
CA GLY A 426 20.43 -22.56 18.98
C GLY A 426 20.30 -22.58 20.52
N GLN A 427 21.42 -22.61 21.22
CA GLN A 427 21.48 -22.57 22.70
C GLN A 427 21.75 -21.16 23.27
N THR A 428 22.14 -20.21 22.43
CA THR A 428 22.49 -18.86 22.86
C THR A 428 21.22 -18.02 22.97
N LEU A 429 21.01 -17.38 24.11
CA LEU A 429 19.89 -16.46 24.36
C LEU A 429 20.46 -15.06 24.65
N THR A 430 20.04 -14.07 23.87
CA THR A 430 20.42 -12.67 24.05
C THR A 430 19.18 -11.80 24.24
N ARG A 431 19.30 -10.74 25.05
CA ARG A 431 18.23 -9.77 25.32
C ARG A 431 18.71 -8.38 24.94
N HIS A 432 17.88 -7.65 24.22
CA HIS A 432 18.19 -6.35 23.67
C HIS A 432 17.13 -5.35 24.10
N THR A 433 17.58 -4.22 24.66
CA THR A 433 16.72 -3.11 25.10
C THR A 433 17.05 -1.79 24.39
N GLY A 434 18.17 -1.73 23.66
CA GLY A 434 18.61 -0.56 22.90
C GLY A 434 18.06 -0.50 21.47
N GLN A 435 18.56 0.45 20.70
CA GLN A 435 18.24 0.65 19.27
C GLN A 435 19.26 -0.04 18.34
N ASP A 436 19.94 -1.07 18.84
CA ASP A 436 21.01 -1.74 18.11
C ASP A 436 20.45 -2.61 16.98
N LEU A 437 21.18 -2.69 15.86
CA LEU A 437 20.93 -3.68 14.81
C LEU A 437 21.30 -5.06 15.35
N ILE A 438 20.33 -5.95 15.41
CA ILE A 438 20.51 -7.34 15.79
C ILE A 438 20.52 -8.17 14.49
N THR A 439 21.60 -8.93 14.29
CA THR A 439 21.72 -9.84 13.15
C THR A 439 21.93 -11.25 13.67
N ALA A 440 21.10 -12.19 13.24
CA ALA A 440 21.24 -13.61 13.54
C ALA A 440 20.99 -14.42 12.26
N GLY A 441 22.07 -14.97 11.70
CA GLY A 441 22.06 -15.56 10.36
C GLY A 441 21.61 -14.56 9.28
N SER A 442 20.50 -14.87 8.59
CA SER A 442 19.88 -14.01 7.56
C SER A 442 18.64 -13.26 8.06
N LEU A 443 18.44 -13.23 9.38
CA LEU A 443 17.39 -12.46 10.01
C LEU A 443 18.01 -11.20 10.63
N THR A 444 17.37 -10.07 10.38
CA THR A 444 17.74 -8.77 10.92
C THR A 444 16.58 -8.24 11.75
N VAL A 445 16.90 -7.68 12.92
CA VAL A 445 15.93 -6.96 13.77
C VAL A 445 16.54 -5.62 14.11
N ILE A 446 15.81 -4.54 13.84
CA ILE A 446 16.25 -3.17 14.16
C ILE A 446 15.14 -2.54 14.99
N ARG A 447 15.44 -2.25 16.25
CA ARG A 447 14.53 -1.49 17.11
C ARG A 447 14.79 0.00 16.94
N ARG A 448 13.72 0.75 16.67
CA ARG A 448 13.68 2.22 16.79
C ARG A 448 12.68 2.59 17.90
N ASP A 449 12.35 3.87 18.03
CA ASP A 449 11.50 4.38 19.11
C ASP A 449 10.11 3.72 19.14
N LYS A 450 9.35 3.81 18.04
CA LYS A 450 7.97 3.28 17.93
C LYS A 450 7.80 2.16 16.90
N GLU A 451 8.90 1.59 16.43
CA GLU A 451 8.87 0.56 15.40
C GLU A 451 10.03 -0.41 15.53
N ILE A 452 9.79 -1.65 15.10
CA ILE A 452 10.77 -2.71 15.05
C ILE A 452 10.73 -3.29 13.64
N ASP A 453 11.76 -3.01 12.86
CA ASP A 453 11.95 -3.61 11.54
C ASP A 453 12.47 -5.04 11.71
N VAL A 454 11.82 -5.99 11.05
CA VAL A 454 12.28 -7.37 10.98
C VAL A 454 12.40 -7.80 9.51
N GLY A 455 13.63 -8.13 9.10
CA GLY A 455 13.93 -8.74 7.81
C GLY A 455 14.21 -10.23 7.97
N ALA A 456 13.55 -11.07 7.18
CA ALA A 456 13.77 -12.52 7.16
C ALA A 456 13.74 -13.03 5.71
N GLY A 457 14.91 -13.15 5.07
CA GLY A 457 15.01 -13.51 3.66
C GLY A 457 14.44 -12.42 2.73
N ASP A 458 13.43 -12.76 1.95
CA ASP A 458 12.67 -11.87 1.06
C ASP A 458 11.45 -11.24 1.74
N THR A 459 11.23 -11.54 3.02
CA THR A 459 10.12 -11.02 3.83
C THR A 459 10.61 -9.84 4.67
N ARG A 460 9.91 -8.70 4.60
CA ARG A 460 10.12 -7.57 5.53
C ARG A 460 8.81 -7.25 6.24
N MET A 461 8.85 -7.24 7.57
CA MET A 461 7.74 -6.80 8.41
C MET A 461 8.19 -5.68 9.35
N VAL A 462 7.27 -4.78 9.66
CA VAL A 462 7.46 -3.72 10.67
C VAL A 462 6.47 -3.96 11.78
N ILE A 463 6.95 -3.97 13.02
CA ILE A 463 6.10 -4.07 14.21
C ILE A 463 6.03 -2.70 14.84
N TYR A 464 4.88 -2.05 14.78
CA TYR A 464 4.66 -0.77 15.46
C TYR A 464 4.39 -0.96 16.94
N ILE A 465 4.88 -0.03 17.76
CA ILE A 465 4.59 0.08 19.18
C ILE A 465 3.60 1.22 19.35
N HIS A 466 2.38 0.88 19.76
CA HIS A 466 1.30 1.82 20.01
C HIS A 466 0.96 1.85 21.50
N GLU A 467 0.34 2.93 21.95
CA GLU A 467 -0.13 3.07 23.33
C GLU A 467 -1.64 3.32 23.34
N LYS A 468 -2.37 2.60 24.20
CA LYS A 468 -3.78 2.82 24.45
C LYS A 468 -4.10 2.59 25.92
N ASP A 469 -4.85 3.51 26.51
CA ASP A 469 -5.21 3.47 27.94
C ASP A 469 -3.99 3.30 28.87
N GLY A 470 -2.83 3.86 28.47
CA GLY A 470 -1.56 3.77 29.20
C GLY A 470 -0.84 2.43 29.07
N VAL A 471 -1.30 1.54 28.19
CA VAL A 471 -0.71 0.23 27.93
C VAL A 471 -0.14 0.20 26.50
N GLU A 472 1.15 -0.09 26.39
CA GLU A 472 1.78 -0.31 25.10
C GLU A 472 1.41 -1.69 24.52
N PHE A 473 1.30 -1.77 23.20
CA PHE A 473 1.06 -3.00 22.47
C PHE A 473 1.74 -2.96 21.09
N LEU A 474 1.91 -4.15 20.53
CA LEU A 474 2.57 -4.38 19.26
C LEU A 474 1.54 -4.53 18.14
N TRP A 475 1.87 -4.04 16.95
CA TRP A 475 1.07 -4.23 15.74
C TRP A 475 1.94 -4.55 14.53
N PRO A 476 1.98 -5.82 14.08
CA PRO A 476 2.82 -6.26 12.96
C PRO A 476 2.18 -5.95 11.62
N VAL A 477 2.98 -5.44 10.69
CA VAL A 477 2.59 -5.09 9.31
C VAL A 477 3.58 -5.71 8.35
N LEU A 478 3.08 -6.41 7.33
CA LEU A 478 3.91 -6.93 6.25
C LEU A 478 4.19 -5.80 5.25
N ARG A 479 5.45 -5.37 5.12
CA ARG A 479 5.87 -4.30 4.19
C ARG A 479 6.30 -4.84 2.84
N GLN A 480 6.94 -6.01 2.85
CA GLN A 480 7.32 -6.73 1.64
C GLN A 480 6.75 -8.15 1.73
N GLN A 481 5.80 -8.44 0.84
CA GLN A 481 5.22 -9.77 0.74
C GLN A 481 6.23 -10.73 0.11
N PRO A 482 6.33 -11.99 0.57
CA PRO A 482 7.20 -12.97 -0.05
C PRO A 482 6.79 -13.22 -1.51
N LEU A 483 7.75 -13.52 -2.38
CA LEU A 483 7.50 -13.80 -3.80
C LEU A 483 6.64 -15.05 -4.02
N ASP A 484 6.70 -15.99 -3.07
CA ASP A 484 5.95 -17.24 -3.11
C ASP A 484 4.46 -17.02 -2.79
N ASN A 485 3.59 -17.74 -3.49
CA ASN A 485 2.13 -17.64 -3.33
C ASN A 485 1.55 -18.50 -2.19
N ASN A 486 2.38 -19.21 -1.41
CA ASN A 486 1.94 -20.16 -0.39
C ASN A 486 1.96 -19.61 1.05
N VAL A 487 2.11 -18.30 1.17
CA VAL A 487 2.11 -17.60 2.45
C VAL A 487 0.68 -17.53 2.99
N THR A 488 0.52 -17.80 4.29
CA THR A 488 -0.77 -17.76 4.98
C THR A 488 -0.67 -16.97 6.28
N GLY A 489 -1.80 -16.56 6.85
CA GLY A 489 -1.86 -15.84 8.12
C GLY A 489 -2.58 -14.49 8.02
N ILE A 490 -2.93 -13.89 9.15
CA ILE A 490 -3.76 -12.69 9.23
C ILE A 490 -3.08 -11.47 8.58
N ILE A 491 -1.76 -11.28 8.74
CA ILE A 491 -1.06 -10.14 8.16
C ILE A 491 -0.65 -10.36 6.68
N ALA A 492 -0.88 -11.57 6.16
CA ALA A 492 -0.63 -11.93 4.77
C ALA A 492 -1.90 -12.00 3.91
N LEU A 493 -3.04 -11.58 4.47
CA LEU A 493 -4.30 -11.50 3.73
C LEU A 493 -4.15 -10.52 2.57
N LYS A 494 -4.59 -10.95 1.39
CA LYS A 494 -4.67 -10.05 0.23
C LYS A 494 -5.78 -9.03 0.46
N PRO A 495 -5.66 -7.82 -0.12
CA PRO A 495 -6.73 -6.85 -0.10
C PRO A 495 -8.06 -7.45 -0.55
N ALA A 496 -9.14 -7.09 0.14
CA ALA A 496 -10.46 -7.60 -0.20
C ALA A 496 -11.04 -6.89 -1.43
N VAL A 497 -11.79 -7.64 -2.24
CA VAL A 497 -12.57 -7.14 -3.37
C VAL A 497 -14.02 -7.58 -3.16
N TYR A 498 -14.95 -6.64 -3.26
CA TYR A 498 -16.37 -6.88 -3.04
C TYR A 498 -17.25 -6.00 -3.93
N GLU A 499 -18.51 -6.40 -4.13
CA GLU A 499 -19.54 -5.58 -4.76
C GLU A 499 -20.62 -5.20 -3.74
N GLU A 500 -21.07 -3.94 -3.74
CA GLU A 500 -22.17 -3.52 -2.87
C GLU A 500 -23.51 -3.93 -3.47
N VAL A 501 -24.24 -4.79 -2.76
CA VAL A 501 -25.60 -5.21 -3.09
C VAL A 501 -26.54 -4.48 -2.14
N GLN A 502 -27.09 -3.35 -2.58
CA GLN A 502 -28.06 -2.60 -1.77
C GLN A 502 -29.41 -3.32 -1.76
N GLN A 503 -29.75 -3.95 -0.64
CA GLN A 503 -31.08 -4.46 -0.34
C GLN A 503 -31.61 -3.72 0.90
N THR A 504 -32.82 -3.19 0.87
CA THR A 504 -33.47 -2.65 2.08
C THR A 504 -34.13 -3.80 2.84
N PRO A 505 -33.85 -4.02 4.15
CA PRO A 505 -33.35 -3.06 5.15
C PRO A 505 -31.85 -3.18 5.57
N SER A 506 -31.05 -4.11 5.05
CA SER A 506 -29.63 -4.31 5.41
C SER A 506 -28.69 -4.24 4.22
N THR A 507 -27.57 -3.51 4.35
CA THR A 507 -26.54 -3.51 3.30
C THR A 507 -25.89 -4.90 3.23
N LYS A 508 -25.75 -5.43 2.02
CA LYS A 508 -25.03 -6.67 1.76
C LYS A 508 -23.84 -6.42 0.86
N LEU A 509 -22.76 -7.14 1.11
CA LEU A 509 -21.61 -7.19 0.20
C LEU A 509 -21.54 -8.56 -0.46
N LYS A 510 -21.23 -8.59 -1.76
CA LYS A 510 -20.92 -9.82 -2.47
C LYS A 510 -19.41 -10.03 -2.49
N ILE A 511 -18.95 -11.07 -1.80
CA ILE A 511 -17.53 -11.47 -1.72
C ILE A 511 -17.42 -12.91 -2.23
N LYS A 512 -16.65 -13.16 -3.30
CA LYS A 512 -16.49 -14.50 -3.92
C LYS A 512 -17.83 -15.24 -4.11
N ASP A 513 -18.81 -14.54 -4.68
CA ASP A 513 -20.17 -15.03 -4.93
C ASP A 513 -21.04 -15.34 -3.70
N GLN A 514 -20.62 -14.92 -2.50
CA GLN A 514 -21.45 -14.98 -1.29
C GLN A 514 -21.96 -13.58 -0.92
N GLU A 515 -23.27 -13.45 -0.72
CA GLU A 515 -23.88 -12.25 -0.14
C GLU A 515 -23.79 -12.31 1.39
N ILE A 516 -23.18 -11.30 1.99
CA ILE A 516 -22.92 -11.21 3.42
C ILE A 516 -23.56 -9.92 3.94
N ASP A 517 -24.36 -10.02 5.01
CA ASP A 517 -24.89 -8.85 5.71
C ASP A 517 -23.77 -8.09 6.43
N VAL A 518 -23.74 -6.77 6.26
CA VAL A 518 -22.72 -5.90 6.84
C VAL A 518 -23.34 -4.73 7.60
N THR A 519 -22.57 -4.19 8.54
CA THR A 519 -22.94 -2.98 9.29
C THR A 519 -21.84 -1.94 9.21
N ARG A 520 -22.19 -0.66 9.30
CA ARG A 520 -21.19 0.41 9.40
C ARG A 520 -20.56 0.43 10.79
N ALA A 521 -19.24 0.54 10.82
CA ALA A 521 -18.47 0.70 12.05
C ALA A 521 -17.20 1.55 11.81
N ASN A 522 -16.42 1.74 12.87
CA ASN A 522 -15.14 2.43 12.83
C ASN A 522 -14.03 1.52 13.38
N ALA A 523 -12.84 1.61 12.80
CA ALA A 523 -11.66 0.88 13.24
C ALA A 523 -10.42 1.77 13.16
N VAL A 524 -9.46 1.55 14.05
CA VAL A 524 -8.19 2.28 14.06
C VAL A 524 -7.18 1.53 13.19
N ASP A 525 -6.55 2.22 12.23
CA ASP A 525 -5.52 1.64 11.37
C ASP A 525 -4.14 1.74 12.05
N TYR A 526 -3.81 0.73 12.86
CA TYR A 526 -2.52 0.62 13.53
C TYR A 526 -1.35 0.27 12.60
N SER A 527 -1.54 0.26 11.27
CA SER A 527 -0.48 -0.06 10.30
C SER A 527 0.50 1.10 10.01
N ILE A 528 0.35 2.24 10.69
CA ILE A 528 1.22 3.41 10.59
C ILE A 528 1.45 4.04 11.98
N VAL A 529 2.52 4.84 12.13
CA VAL A 529 2.97 5.42 13.43
C VAL A 529 1.89 6.27 14.12
N SER A 530 1.12 7.05 13.35
CA SER A 530 0.03 7.88 13.84
C SER A 530 -1.31 7.35 13.32
N PRO A 531 -1.96 6.43 14.03
CA PRO A 531 -3.00 5.60 13.46
C PRO A 531 -4.34 6.36 13.31
N PRO A 532 -4.90 6.50 12.09
CA PRO A 532 -6.18 7.16 11.87
C PRO A 532 -7.34 6.23 12.24
N THR A 533 -8.49 6.80 12.57
CA THR A 533 -9.75 6.06 12.66
C THR A 533 -10.45 6.10 11.31
N LEU A 534 -10.78 4.94 10.76
CA LEU A 534 -11.41 4.77 9.45
C LEU A 534 -12.83 4.20 9.61
N ASP A 535 -13.74 4.60 8.73
CA ASP A 535 -15.01 3.92 8.55
C ASP A 535 -14.78 2.57 7.85
N CYS A 536 -15.50 1.54 8.28
CA CYS A 536 -15.37 0.19 7.75
C CYS A 536 -16.71 -0.56 7.70
N TRP A 537 -16.75 -1.61 6.89
CA TRP A 537 -17.82 -2.60 6.89
C TRP A 537 -17.52 -3.70 7.92
N LEU A 538 -18.27 -3.71 9.02
CA LEU A 538 -18.18 -4.71 10.06
C LEU A 538 -18.94 -5.97 9.66
N MET A 539 -18.25 -7.11 9.71
CA MET A 539 -18.80 -8.45 9.48
C MET A 539 -18.08 -9.50 10.35
N SER A 540 -18.50 -10.76 10.24
CA SER A 540 -17.84 -11.86 10.98
C SER A 540 -16.38 -12.06 10.54
N ALA A 541 -15.54 -12.57 11.45
CA ALA A 541 -14.15 -12.90 11.13
C ALA A 541 -14.09 -13.92 9.98
N GLU A 542 -14.98 -14.91 9.97
CA GLU A 542 -15.04 -15.95 8.95
C GLU A 542 -15.38 -15.38 7.56
N SER A 543 -16.25 -14.38 7.52
CA SER A 543 -16.61 -13.67 6.29
C SER A 543 -15.43 -12.88 5.72
N VAL A 544 -14.65 -12.19 6.55
CA VAL A 544 -13.45 -11.45 6.08
C VAL A 544 -12.33 -12.42 5.69
N LEU A 545 -12.06 -13.40 6.54
CA LEU A 545 -10.96 -14.36 6.39
C LEU A 545 -11.23 -15.41 5.29
N GLN A 546 -12.50 -15.57 4.89
CA GLN A 546 -12.96 -16.60 3.94
C GLN A 546 -12.57 -18.03 4.38
N ARG A 547 -12.40 -18.22 5.69
CA ARG A 547 -11.93 -19.42 6.40
C ARG A 547 -12.41 -19.36 7.85
N ARG A 548 -12.27 -20.45 8.61
CA ARG A 548 -12.64 -20.43 10.04
C ARG A 548 -11.60 -19.66 10.84
N LEU A 549 -12.03 -18.88 11.82
CA LEU A 549 -11.10 -18.18 12.72
C LEU A 549 -10.15 -19.16 13.43
N ASP A 550 -10.64 -20.36 13.77
CA ASP A 550 -9.87 -21.45 14.38
C ASP A 550 -8.62 -21.86 13.56
N ASP A 551 -8.63 -21.69 12.23
CA ASP A 551 -7.48 -22.01 11.38
C ASP A 551 -6.28 -21.08 11.62
N PHE A 552 -6.57 -19.91 12.23
CA PHE A 552 -5.60 -18.90 12.62
C PHE A 552 -5.29 -18.92 14.12
N ILE A 553 -5.94 -19.76 14.93
CA ILE A 553 -5.61 -19.87 16.36
C ILE A 553 -4.47 -20.89 16.55
N VAL A 554 -3.48 -20.54 17.37
CA VAL A 554 -2.36 -21.42 17.72
C VAL A 554 -2.34 -21.73 19.21
N THR A 555 -1.90 -22.94 19.57
CA THR A 555 -1.79 -23.34 20.98
C THR A 555 -0.53 -22.81 21.66
N GLN A 556 0.52 -22.56 20.87
CA GLN A 556 1.84 -22.09 21.30
C GLN A 556 2.28 -20.92 20.41
N LEU A 557 3.06 -20.00 20.98
CA LEU A 557 3.68 -18.90 20.24
C LEU A 557 4.93 -19.38 19.51
#